data_AF-A0A961GM89-F1
#
_entry.id   AF-A0A961GM89-F1
#
_cell.length_a   1.000
_cell.length_b   1.000
_cell.length_c   1.000
_cell.angle_alpha   90.00
_cell.angle_beta   90.00
_cell.angle_gamma   90.00
#
_symmetry.space_group_name_H-M   'P 1'
#
loop_
_entity.id
_entity.type
_entity.pdbx_description
1 polymer ?
#
loop_
_entity_poly.entity_id
_entity_poly.type
_entity_poly.pdbx_seq_one_letter_code
_entity_poly.pdbx_strand_id
1 'polypeptide(L)'
;MQVFRGRKVSAALAGLLAVTMVAGCGQSEPKVRNITLTLIRHAQSEANADKIASTDVPGPPLTAEGRAQADALAKRLSGDGYDGVFASEMLRTEQTAAPVAKALGEQVTVLPGLNEISAGWFEGVPLSDTSGTFLLGPEAWLKGDRRFGIPGSVNGNQFNNAFT
;
A
#
# COMPACT_ATOMS: atom_id res chain seq x y z
N MET A 1 59.25 50.01 -64.45
CA MET A 1 60.57 50.18 -63.80
C MET A 1 60.54 49.39 -62.50
N GLN A 2 61.43 48.39 -62.38
CA GLN A 2 61.70 47.55 -61.19
C GLN A 2 60.57 46.63 -60.68
N VAL A 3 60.78 45.45 -60.07
CA VAL A 3 61.80 44.40 -60.06
C VAL A 3 61.10 43.17 -59.43
N PHE A 4 61.52 41.99 -59.87
CA PHE A 4 61.20 40.63 -59.42
C PHE A 4 61.28 40.33 -57.90
N ARG A 5 60.51 39.30 -57.49
CA ARG A 5 60.73 38.22 -56.47
C ARG A 5 59.51 38.10 -55.55
N GLY A 6 58.86 36.96 -55.32
CA GLY A 6 59.22 35.56 -55.50
C GLY A 6 59.17 34.84 -54.15
N ARG A 7 58.17 33.98 -53.92
CA ARG A 7 58.27 32.62 -53.32
C ARG A 7 56.88 32.04 -53.02
N LYS A 8 56.71 30.77 -53.41
CA LYS A 8 55.60 29.87 -53.06
C LYS A 8 55.85 29.22 -51.67
N VAL A 9 54.81 28.50 -51.22
CA VAL A 9 54.67 27.51 -50.12
C VAL A 9 54.61 28.12 -48.71
N SER A 10 53.75 27.77 -47.76
CA SER A 10 52.86 26.62 -47.45
C SER A 10 51.73 27.20 -46.53
N ALA A 11 50.63 26.59 -46.10
CA ALA A 11 50.16 25.22 -46.01
C ALA A 11 48.62 25.30 -45.89
N ALA A 12 47.92 24.30 -46.42
CA ALA A 12 46.55 24.04 -46.01
C ALA A 12 46.57 23.52 -44.56
N LEU A 13 45.74 24.10 -43.68
CA LEU A 13 45.17 23.33 -42.58
C LEU A 13 43.83 23.95 -42.19
N ALA A 14 42.77 23.23 -42.56
CA ALA A 14 41.43 23.44 -42.05
C ALA A 14 41.45 23.21 -40.53
N GLY A 15 41.04 24.21 -39.76
CA GLY A 15 40.89 24.11 -38.30
C GLY A 15 39.43 24.39 -37.94
N LEU A 16 38.71 23.32 -37.65
CA LEU A 16 37.30 23.21 -37.23
C LEU A 16 36.71 24.43 -36.51
N LEU A 17 35.55 24.90 -37.01
CA LEU A 17 34.53 25.54 -36.18
C LEU A 17 34.10 24.52 -35.12
N ALA A 18 34.52 24.70 -33.87
CA ALA A 18 33.97 23.95 -32.75
C ALA A 18 32.55 24.45 -32.48
N VAL A 19 31.57 23.87 -33.18
CA VAL A 19 30.16 23.97 -32.79
C VAL A 19 30.03 23.16 -31.51
N THR A 20 30.04 23.85 -30.38
CA THR A 20 29.62 23.27 -29.10
C THR A 20 28.13 22.94 -29.20
N MET A 21 27.82 21.72 -29.65
CA MET A 21 26.54 21.11 -29.34
C MET A 21 26.53 20.88 -27.83
N VAL A 22 25.96 21.84 -27.10
CA VAL A 22 25.43 21.58 -25.76
C VAL A 22 24.30 20.60 -26.00
N ALA A 23 24.63 19.31 -25.92
CA ALA A 23 23.64 18.25 -25.78
C ALA A 23 22.85 18.62 -24.52
N GLY A 24 21.66 19.18 -24.73
CA GLY A 24 20.73 19.42 -23.66
C GLY A 24 20.51 18.08 -22.98
N CYS A 25 21.00 17.94 -21.74
CA CYS A 25 20.49 16.94 -20.84
C CYS A 25 18.99 17.23 -20.69
N GLY A 26 18.19 16.60 -21.54
CA GLY A 26 16.76 16.50 -21.36
C GLY A 26 16.55 15.73 -20.07
N GLN A 27 16.47 16.45 -18.96
CA GLN A 27 15.96 15.91 -17.72
C GLN A 27 14.49 15.64 -18.00
N SER A 28 14.15 14.38 -18.29
CA SER A 28 12.77 13.93 -18.27
C SER A 28 12.25 14.23 -16.86
N GLU A 29 11.35 15.20 -16.72
CA GLU A 29 10.69 15.46 -15.46
C GLU A 29 10.08 14.14 -14.94
N PRO A 30 10.23 13.81 -13.65
CA PRO A 30 9.62 12.60 -13.11
C PRO A 30 8.12 12.67 -13.36
N LYS A 31 7.61 11.77 -14.22
CA LYS A 31 6.18 11.69 -14.47
C LYS A 31 5.50 11.27 -13.18
N VAL A 32 4.76 12.19 -12.56
CA VAL A 32 3.97 11.90 -11.35
C VAL A 32 3.06 10.73 -11.67
N ARG A 33 3.18 9.65 -10.88
CA ARG A 33 2.26 8.51 -10.94
C ARG A 33 1.29 8.63 -9.79
N ASN A 34 0.00 8.65 -10.10
CA ASN A 34 -1.05 8.60 -9.10
C ASN A 34 -1.36 7.13 -8.82
N ILE A 35 -1.53 6.80 -7.54
CA ILE A 35 -2.04 5.50 -7.08
C ILE A 35 -3.32 5.77 -6.32
N THR A 36 -4.40 5.07 -6.68
CA THR A 36 -5.67 5.12 -5.94
C THR A 36 -5.78 3.85 -5.11
N LEU A 37 -6.00 4.00 -3.81
CA LEU A 37 -6.21 2.89 -2.89
C LEU A 37 -7.68 2.86 -2.44
N THR A 38 -8.38 1.77 -2.72
CA THR A 38 -9.72 1.50 -2.20
C THR A 38 -9.60 0.66 -0.93
N LEU A 39 -9.86 1.27 0.22
CA LEU A 39 -9.77 0.59 1.52
C LEU A 39 -11.11 -0.05 1.87
N ILE A 40 -11.08 -1.35 2.12
CA ILE A 40 -12.26 -2.17 2.38
C ILE A 40 -12.04 -2.90 3.70
N ARG A 41 -12.97 -2.75 4.65
CA ARG A 41 -13.02 -3.60 5.84
C ARG A 41 -13.57 -4.96 5.44
N HIS A 42 -13.06 -6.04 6.05
CA HIS A 42 -13.65 -7.36 5.90
C HIS A 42 -15.15 -7.36 6.22
N ALA A 43 -15.90 -8.24 5.57
CA ALA A 43 -17.31 -8.48 5.85
C ALA A 43 -17.50 -9.10 7.25
N GLN A 44 -18.74 -9.21 7.72
CA GLN A 44 -19.04 -9.72 9.06
C GLN A 44 -18.46 -11.14 9.30
N SER A 45 -17.58 -11.27 10.29
CA SER A 45 -17.09 -12.56 10.78
C SER A 45 -17.98 -13.15 11.88
N GLU A 46 -17.82 -14.43 12.19
CA GLU A 46 -18.51 -15.09 13.31
C GLU A 46 -18.24 -14.36 14.64
N ALA A 47 -16.99 -14.01 14.95
CA ALA A 47 -16.68 -13.22 16.15
C ALA A 47 -17.32 -11.82 16.14
N ASN A 48 -17.54 -11.19 14.98
CA ASN A 48 -18.31 -9.94 14.94
C ASN A 48 -19.77 -10.15 15.30
N ALA A 49 -20.39 -11.22 14.79
CA ALA A 49 -21.76 -11.56 15.12
C ALA A 49 -21.92 -11.86 16.63
N ASP A 50 -20.92 -12.52 17.21
CA ASP A 50 -20.86 -12.84 18.64
C ASP A 50 -20.38 -11.66 19.50
N LYS A 51 -19.94 -10.56 18.89
CA LYS A 51 -19.40 -9.36 19.54
C LYS A 51 -18.19 -9.65 20.43
N ILE A 52 -17.31 -10.53 19.99
CA ILE A 52 -16.07 -10.91 20.67
C ILE A 52 -14.89 -10.26 19.96
N ALA A 53 -13.92 -9.75 20.72
CA ALA A 53 -12.66 -9.29 20.16
C ALA A 53 -11.89 -10.51 19.61
N SER A 54 -11.58 -10.50 18.31
CA SER A 54 -10.77 -11.54 17.70
C SER A 54 -9.80 -11.01 16.65
N THR A 55 -8.52 -11.24 16.91
CA THR A 55 -7.39 -10.74 16.14
C THR A 55 -6.35 -11.80 15.82
N ASP A 56 -6.56 -13.03 16.28
CA ASP A 56 -5.70 -14.15 15.90
C ASP A 56 -5.78 -14.45 14.39
N VAL A 57 -4.65 -14.90 13.85
CA VAL A 57 -4.51 -15.37 12.46
C VAL A 57 -4.52 -16.91 12.47
N PRO A 58 -5.37 -17.58 11.67
CA PRO A 58 -6.23 -17.01 10.63
C PRO A 58 -7.55 -16.44 11.16
N GLY A 59 -7.94 -16.80 12.38
CA GLY A 59 -9.16 -16.30 13.03
C GLY A 59 -10.47 -16.87 12.46
N PRO A 60 -11.62 -16.34 12.90
CA PRO A 60 -12.93 -16.86 12.54
C PRO A 60 -13.31 -16.55 11.08
N PRO A 61 -14.11 -17.42 10.44
CA PRO A 61 -14.61 -17.20 9.08
C PRO A 61 -15.70 -16.12 9.04
N LEU A 62 -16.13 -15.76 7.83
CA LEU A 62 -17.32 -14.98 7.57
C LEU A 62 -18.59 -15.75 7.93
N THR A 63 -19.61 -15.03 8.43
CA THR A 63 -20.96 -15.58 8.57
C THR A 63 -21.63 -15.75 7.21
N ALA A 64 -22.85 -16.31 7.18
CA ALA A 64 -23.67 -16.31 5.96
C ALA A 64 -23.98 -14.88 5.47
N GLU A 65 -24.24 -13.95 6.41
CA GLU A 65 -24.43 -12.53 6.09
C GLU A 65 -23.13 -11.92 5.55
N GLY A 66 -21.98 -12.21 6.17
CA GLY A 66 -20.68 -11.74 5.71
C GLY A 66 -20.35 -12.21 4.29
N ARG A 67 -20.67 -13.46 3.95
CA ARG A 67 -20.51 -13.96 2.57
C ARG A 67 -21.40 -13.20 1.59
N ALA A 68 -22.65 -12.92 1.94
CA ALA A 68 -23.54 -12.12 1.11
C ALA A 68 -23.04 -10.67 0.93
N GLN A 69 -22.44 -10.08 1.98
CA GLN A 69 -21.80 -8.76 1.91
C GLN A 69 -20.59 -8.78 0.96
N ALA A 70 -19.75 -9.81 1.02
CA ALA A 70 -18.61 -9.98 0.12
C ALA A 70 -19.05 -10.14 -1.35
N ASP A 71 -20.11 -10.91 -1.61
CA ASP A 71 -20.68 -11.05 -2.96
C ASP A 71 -21.28 -9.73 -3.48
N ALA A 72 -21.94 -8.96 -2.62
CA ALA A 72 -22.48 -7.64 -2.98
C ALA A 72 -21.36 -6.65 -3.30
N LEU A 73 -20.27 -6.69 -2.53
CA LEU A 73 -19.07 -5.89 -2.77
C LEU A 73 -18.44 -6.22 -4.14
N ALA A 74 -18.30 -7.51 -4.47
CA ALA A 74 -17.77 -7.94 -5.76
C ALA A 74 -18.58 -7.39 -6.95
N LYS A 75 -19.92 -7.41 -6.83
CA LYS A 75 -20.81 -6.80 -7.85
C LYS A 75 -20.67 -5.29 -7.94
N ARG A 76 -20.41 -4.62 -6.82
CA ARG A 76 -20.24 -3.16 -6.77
C ARG A 76 -18.95 -2.72 -7.45
N LEU A 77 -17.87 -3.49 -7.27
CA LEU A 77 -16.54 -3.13 -7.77
C LEU A 77 -16.25 -3.71 -9.16
N SER A 78 -17.09 -4.59 -9.68
CA SER A 78 -16.90 -5.17 -11.00
C SER A 78 -16.91 -4.08 -12.08
N GLY A 79 -15.88 -4.06 -12.92
CA GLY A 79 -15.75 -3.12 -14.04
C GLY A 79 -14.91 -1.87 -13.78
N ASP A 80 -14.45 -1.65 -12.55
CA ASP A 80 -13.73 -0.43 -12.15
C ASP A 80 -12.21 -0.43 -12.46
N GLY A 81 -11.70 -1.40 -13.22
CA GLY A 81 -10.31 -1.39 -13.72
C GLY A 81 -9.24 -1.38 -12.63
N TYR A 82 -9.41 -2.19 -11.59
CA TYR A 82 -8.42 -2.35 -10.53
C TYR A 82 -7.22 -3.19 -10.98
N ASP A 83 -6.02 -2.75 -10.62
CA ASP A 83 -4.76 -3.42 -10.97
C ASP A 83 -4.29 -4.47 -9.94
N GLY A 84 -5.07 -4.69 -8.87
CA GLY A 84 -4.71 -5.67 -7.84
C GLY A 84 -5.66 -5.73 -6.65
N VAL A 85 -5.64 -6.86 -5.96
CA VAL A 85 -6.42 -7.12 -4.74
C VAL A 85 -5.48 -7.62 -3.65
N PHE A 86 -5.52 -6.97 -2.49
CA PHE A 86 -4.66 -7.29 -1.35
C PHE A 86 -5.52 -7.60 -0.11
N ALA A 87 -5.10 -8.57 0.68
CA ALA A 87 -5.76 -8.95 1.92
C ALA A 87 -4.71 -9.22 3.02
N SER A 88 -5.14 -9.20 4.28
CA SER A 88 -4.32 -9.72 5.38
C SER A 88 -4.35 -11.25 5.40
N GLU A 89 -3.56 -11.88 6.27
CA GLU A 89 -3.53 -13.34 6.45
C GLU A 89 -4.79 -13.89 7.15
N MET A 90 -5.74 -13.01 7.49
CA MET A 90 -6.93 -13.38 8.22
C MET A 90 -7.96 -14.03 7.29
N LEU A 91 -8.55 -15.13 7.72
CA LEU A 91 -9.51 -15.87 6.91
C LEU A 91 -10.68 -14.99 6.45
N ARG A 92 -11.18 -14.11 7.34
CA ARG A 92 -12.27 -13.18 7.04
C ARG A 92 -11.92 -12.15 5.95
N THR A 93 -10.67 -11.67 5.88
CA THR A 93 -10.25 -10.72 4.84
C THR A 93 -10.09 -11.44 3.51
N GLU A 94 -9.47 -12.63 3.51
CA GLU A 94 -9.33 -13.45 2.30
C GLU A 94 -10.69 -13.86 1.74
N GLN A 95 -11.63 -14.30 2.59
CA GLN A 95 -12.99 -14.65 2.17
C GLN A 95 -13.78 -13.43 1.66
N THR A 96 -13.49 -12.23 2.16
CA THR A 96 -14.09 -10.99 1.63
C THR A 96 -13.51 -10.65 0.26
N ALA A 97 -12.19 -10.81 0.09
CA ALA A 97 -11.46 -10.45 -1.12
C ALA A 97 -11.66 -11.45 -2.27
N ALA A 98 -11.84 -12.74 -1.98
CA ALA A 98 -11.95 -13.80 -2.98
C ALA A 98 -13.01 -13.55 -4.07
N PRO A 99 -14.29 -13.22 -3.76
CA PRO A 99 -15.27 -12.94 -4.80
C PRO A 99 -14.96 -11.65 -5.57
N VAL A 100 -14.34 -10.66 -4.92
CA VAL A 100 -13.90 -9.40 -5.56
C VAL A 100 -12.80 -9.68 -6.59
N ALA A 101 -11.75 -10.39 -6.20
CA ALA A 101 -10.65 -10.77 -7.08
C ALA A 101 -11.15 -11.58 -8.28
N LYS A 102 -12.05 -12.55 -8.04
CA LYS A 102 -12.69 -13.32 -9.11
C LYS A 102 -13.46 -12.43 -10.10
N ALA A 103 -14.21 -11.44 -9.61
CA ALA A 103 -14.97 -10.53 -10.46
C ALA A 103 -14.08 -9.58 -11.28
N LEU A 104 -12.89 -9.28 -10.77
CA LEU A 104 -11.91 -8.41 -11.42
C LEU A 104 -10.95 -9.16 -12.35
N GLY A 105 -10.92 -10.50 -12.29
CA GLY A 105 -9.93 -11.31 -13.01
C GLY A 105 -8.54 -11.27 -12.38
N GLU A 106 -8.47 -10.90 -11.09
CA GLU A 106 -7.23 -10.73 -10.33
C GLU A 106 -6.99 -11.89 -9.35
N GLN A 107 -5.77 -11.93 -8.80
CA GLN A 107 -5.43 -12.79 -7.67
C GLN A 107 -5.39 -11.99 -6.37
N VAL A 108 -5.75 -12.63 -5.25
CA VAL A 108 -5.56 -12.03 -3.93
C VAL A 108 -4.09 -12.18 -3.54
N THR A 109 -3.42 -11.06 -3.30
CA THR A 109 -2.07 -11.04 -2.71
C THR A 109 -2.21 -10.88 -1.19
N VAL A 110 -1.77 -11.88 -0.44
CA VAL A 110 -1.80 -11.86 1.03
C VAL A 110 -0.58 -11.10 1.56
N LEU A 111 -0.83 -10.10 2.42
CA LEU A 111 0.18 -9.26 3.03
C LEU A 111 0.03 -9.32 4.57
N PRO A 112 0.98 -9.96 5.29
CA PRO A 112 0.98 -10.04 6.76
C PRO A 112 0.87 -8.67 7.45
N GLY A 113 1.43 -7.65 6.81
CA GLY A 113 1.33 -6.28 7.28
C GLY A 113 -0.10 -5.70 7.34
N LEU A 114 -1.08 -6.32 6.70
CA LEU A 114 -2.47 -5.86 6.76
C LEU A 114 -3.25 -6.48 7.94
N ASN A 115 -2.62 -7.32 8.76
CA ASN A 115 -3.29 -7.95 9.91
C ASN A 115 -3.79 -6.89 10.90
N GLU A 116 -4.94 -7.15 11.53
CA GLU A 116 -5.43 -6.30 12.59
C GLU A 116 -4.44 -6.22 13.76
N ILE A 117 -4.44 -5.09 14.48
CA ILE A 117 -3.66 -4.91 15.70
C ILE A 117 -4.14 -5.95 16.72
N SER A 118 -3.22 -6.72 17.31
CA SER A 118 -3.56 -7.74 18.31
C SER A 118 -4.38 -7.16 19.45
N ALA A 119 -5.44 -7.87 19.86
CA ALA A 119 -6.29 -7.52 20.98
C ALA A 119 -5.63 -7.75 22.34
N GLY A 120 -4.44 -8.38 22.37
CA GLY A 120 -3.71 -8.67 23.59
C GLY A 120 -4.59 -9.36 24.63
N TRP A 121 -4.70 -8.77 25.82
CA TRP A 121 -5.50 -9.32 26.92
C TRP A 121 -7.00 -9.38 26.65
N PHE A 122 -7.48 -8.72 25.60
CA PHE A 122 -8.89 -8.75 25.21
C PHE A 122 -9.22 -9.79 24.14
N GLU A 123 -8.26 -10.57 23.64
CA GLU A 123 -8.57 -11.66 22.71
C GLU A 123 -9.57 -12.65 23.34
N GLY A 124 -10.64 -12.95 22.61
CA GLY A 124 -11.72 -13.82 23.09
C GLY A 124 -12.66 -13.17 24.12
N VAL A 125 -12.44 -11.91 24.49
CA VAL A 125 -13.30 -11.19 25.45
C VAL A 125 -14.47 -10.54 24.72
N PRO A 126 -15.71 -10.63 25.26
CA PRO A 126 -16.83 -9.86 24.75
C PRO A 126 -16.51 -8.36 24.72
N LEU A 127 -16.80 -7.69 23.61
CA LEU A 127 -16.48 -6.26 23.44
C LEU A 127 -17.17 -5.38 24.50
N SER A 128 -18.33 -5.82 25.01
CA SER A 128 -19.04 -5.19 26.14
C SER A 128 -18.20 -5.14 27.43
N ASP A 129 -17.34 -6.12 27.63
CA ASP A 129 -16.62 -6.34 28.88
C ASP A 129 -15.27 -5.61 28.87
N THR A 130 -14.84 -5.13 27.71
CA THR A 130 -13.60 -4.35 27.56
C THR A 130 -13.70 -2.94 28.16
N SER A 131 -14.89 -2.48 28.57
CA SER A 131 -15.13 -1.14 29.12
C SER A 131 -14.61 0.00 28.23
N GLY A 132 -14.50 -0.23 26.91
CA GLY A 132 -13.90 0.72 25.96
C GLY A 132 -12.37 0.85 26.06
N THR A 133 -11.73 0.24 27.05
CA THR A 133 -10.28 0.31 27.27
C THR A 133 -9.47 -0.34 26.15
N PHE A 134 -10.10 -1.28 25.42
CA PHE A 134 -9.58 -1.88 24.19
C PHE A 134 -9.13 -0.83 23.16
N LEU A 135 -9.80 0.33 23.08
CA LEU A 135 -9.50 1.35 22.07
C LEU A 135 -8.52 2.43 22.53
N LEU A 136 -8.12 2.47 23.81
CA LEU A 136 -7.28 3.56 24.33
C LEU A 136 -5.92 3.66 23.63
N GLY A 137 -5.29 2.52 23.34
CA GLY A 137 -4.04 2.47 22.58
C GLY A 137 -4.20 3.07 21.18
N PRO A 138 -5.04 2.48 20.31
CA PRO A 138 -5.31 3.02 18.98
C PRO A 138 -5.75 4.48 18.97
N GLU A 139 -6.58 4.91 19.93
CA GLU A 139 -7.02 6.31 20.05
C GLU A 139 -5.84 7.25 20.35
N ALA A 140 -4.90 6.85 21.19
CA ALA A 140 -3.68 7.62 21.43
C ALA A 140 -2.82 7.76 20.16
N TRP A 141 -2.75 6.70 19.33
CA TRP A 141 -1.97 6.73 18.08
C TRP A 141 -2.55 7.72 17.08
N LEU A 142 -3.87 7.78 16.96
CA LEU A 142 -4.57 8.77 16.11
C LEU A 142 -4.28 10.21 16.53
N LYS A 143 -3.94 10.43 17.81
CA LYS A 143 -3.52 11.72 18.37
C LYS A 143 -2.01 11.95 18.30
N GLY A 144 -1.26 11.03 17.67
CA GLY A 144 0.19 11.09 17.49
C GLY A 144 1.01 10.44 18.60
N ASP A 145 0.39 9.98 19.70
CA ASP A 145 1.10 9.31 20.79
C ASP A 145 1.12 7.80 20.60
N ARG A 146 2.21 7.31 20.00
CA ARG A 146 2.42 5.90 19.65
C ARG A 146 3.08 5.07 20.75
N ARG A 147 3.27 5.61 21.95
CA ARG A 147 4.01 4.93 23.04
C ARG A 147 3.17 3.87 23.75
N PHE A 148 1.85 4.02 23.70
CA PHE A 148 0.91 3.12 24.37
C PHE A 148 0.45 2.01 23.43
N GLY A 149 -0.03 0.90 24.00
CA GLY A 149 -0.61 -0.22 23.26
C GLY A 149 -1.71 -0.85 24.09
N ILE A 150 -2.46 -1.76 23.48
CA ILE A 150 -3.37 -2.62 24.24
C ILE A 150 -2.51 -3.51 25.14
N PRO A 151 -2.82 -3.71 26.43
CA PRO A 151 -2.07 -4.63 27.28
C PRO A 151 -1.95 -6.01 26.65
N GLY A 152 -0.74 -6.57 26.60
CA GLY A 152 -0.45 -7.83 25.90
C GLY A 152 -0.32 -7.75 24.38
N SER A 153 -0.43 -6.56 23.80
CA SER A 153 -0.25 -6.28 22.37
C SER A 153 0.99 -5.41 22.12
N VAL A 154 1.14 -4.96 20.87
CA VAL A 154 2.16 -3.99 20.44
C VAL A 154 1.73 -2.56 20.73
N ASN A 155 2.71 -1.67 20.93
CA ASN A 155 2.49 -0.23 20.88
C ASN A 155 2.62 0.32 19.44
N GLY A 156 2.28 1.60 19.25
CA GLY A 156 2.24 2.20 17.93
C GLY A 156 3.62 2.35 17.27
N ASN A 157 4.69 2.46 18.07
CA ASN A 157 6.06 2.50 17.56
C ASN A 157 6.48 1.12 17.04
N GLN A 158 6.19 0.07 17.80
CA GLN A 158 6.44 -1.32 17.40
C GLN A 158 5.64 -1.67 16.15
N PHE A 159 4.35 -1.31 16.11
CA PHE A 159 3.52 -1.47 14.93
C PHE A 159 4.13 -0.76 13.72
N ASN A 160 4.46 0.53 13.83
CA ASN A 160 5.00 1.29 12.70
C ASN A 160 6.35 0.77 12.19
N ASN A 161 7.22 0.30 13.08
CA ASN A 161 8.54 -0.22 12.72
C ASN A 161 8.48 -1.57 11.98
N ALA A 162 7.35 -2.27 12.00
CA ALA A 162 7.17 -3.50 11.24
C ALA A 162 7.00 -3.27 9.72
N PHE A 163 6.86 -2.01 9.29
CA PHE A 163 6.54 -1.62 7.90
C PHE A 163 7.58 -0.69 7.24
N THR A 164 8.65 -0.37 7.95
CA THR A 164 9.74 0.53 7.51
C THR A 164 11.02 -0.25 7.30
#